data_AF-A0A3D3G0L0-F1
#
_entry.id   AF-A0A3D3G0L0-F1
#
_cell.length_a   1.000
_cell.length_b   1.000
_cell.length_c   1.000
_cell.angle_alpha   90.00
_cell.angle_beta   90.00
_cell.angle_gamma   90.00
#
_symmetry.space_group_name_H-M   'P 1'
#
loop_
_entity.id
_entity.type
_entity.pdbx_description
1 polymer ?
#
loop_
_entity_poly.entity_id
_entity_poly.type
_entity_poly.pdbx_seq_one_letter_code
_entity_poly.pdbx_strand_id
1 'polypeptide(L)' 'MGYKIATALSVLLFALIFWAMMYLIWQESTSPKMELNKSEWECVKTETRITNVIIGGKLMPQSNQECVEYKRN' A
#
# COMPACT_ATOMS: atom_id res chain seq x y z
N MET A 1 -38.47 28.83 -1.16
CA MET A 1 -37.26 28.98 -1.99
C MET A 1 -36.00 28.52 -1.27
N GLY A 2 -35.74 28.95 -0.02
CA GLY A 2 -34.48 28.66 0.70
C GLY A 2 -34.15 27.19 0.97
N TYR A 3 -35.14 26.33 1.25
CA TYR A 3 -34.90 24.91 1.55
C TYR A 3 -34.31 24.12 0.37
N LYS A 4 -34.68 24.49 -0.88
CA LYS A 4 -34.14 23.86 -2.10
C LYS A 4 -32.68 24.22 -2.33
N ILE A 5 -32.29 25.44 -1.94
CA ILE A 5 -30.91 25.92 -2.05
C ILE A 5 -30.06 25.25 -0.96
N ALA A 6 -30.56 25.15 0.27
CA ALA A 6 -29.86 24.48 1.37
C ALA A 6 -29.62 22.98 1.08
N THR A 7 -30.60 22.28 0.50
CA THR A 7 -30.47 20.87 0.10
C THR A 7 -29.51 20.70 -1.08
N ALA A 8 -29.53 21.61 -2.07
CA ALA A 8 -28.56 21.56 -3.15
C ALA A 8 -27.12 21.77 -2.65
N LEU A 9 -26.92 22.70 -1.71
CA LEU A 9 -25.61 22.96 -1.10
C LEU A 9 -25.12 21.77 -0.27
N SER A 10 -25.99 21.11 0.49
CA SER A 10 -25.57 19.94 1.27
C SER A 10 -25.16 18.77 0.37
N VAL A 11 -25.90 18.52 -0.72
CA VAL A 11 -25.55 17.48 -1.69
C VAL A 11 -24.21 17.77 -2.36
N LEU A 12 -23.96 19.02 -2.76
CA LEU A 12 -22.66 19.45 -3.32
C LEU A 12 -21.51 19.22 -2.33
N LEU A 13 -21.72 19.55 -1.05
CA LEU A 13 -20.72 19.36 -0.01
C LEU A 13 -20.36 17.86 0.14
N PHE A 14 -21.36 16.99 0.21
CA PHE A 14 -21.13 15.54 0.30
C PHE A 14 -20.43 14.99 -0.93
N ALA A 15 -20.79 15.45 -2.13
CA ALA A 15 -20.12 15.03 -3.36
C ALA A 15 -18.62 15.41 -3.37
N LEU A 16 -18.29 16.63 -2.93
CA LEU A 16 -16.90 17.08 -2.83
C LEU A 16 -16.10 16.28 -1.80
N ILE A 17 -16.67 16.01 -0.62
CA ILE A 17 -16.01 15.22 0.41
C ILE A 17 -15.74 13.80 -0.10
N PHE A 18 -16.74 13.16 -0.72
CA PHE A 18 -16.60 11.82 -1.26
C PHE A 18 -15.52 11.76 -2.35
N TRP A 19 -15.51 12.73 -3.25
CA TRP A 19 -14.49 12.81 -4.30
C TRP A 19 -13.07 12.98 -3.73
N ALA A 20 -12.89 13.86 -2.74
CA ALA A 20 -11.61 14.05 -2.06
C ALA A 20 -11.12 12.76 -1.37
N MET A 21 -12.02 12.03 -0.70
CA MET A 21 -11.68 10.75 -0.09
C MET A 21 -11.23 9.71 -1.11
N MET A 22 -11.96 9.58 -2.23
CA MET A 22 -11.59 8.64 -3.29
C MET A 22 -10.24 9.01 -3.91
N TYR A 23 -9.94 10.30 -4.06
CA TYR A 23 -8.64 10.77 -4.55
C TYR A 23 -7.50 10.36 -3.60
N LEU A 24 -7.68 10.53 -2.28
CA LEU A 24 -6.66 10.15 -1.30
C LEU A 24 -6.39 8.64 -1.31
N ILE A 25 -7.45 7.82 -1.34
CA ILE A 25 -7.33 6.36 -1.42
C ILE A 25 -6.63 5.95 -2.71
N TRP A 26 -7.02 6.55 -3.83
CA TRP A 26 -6.38 6.29 -5.11
C TRP A 26 -4.90 6.67 -5.05
N GLN A 27 -4.58 7.88 -4.59
CA GLN A 27 -3.21 8.37 -4.42
C GLN A 27 -2.38 7.42 -3.56
N GLU A 28 -2.92 6.91 -2.46
CA GLU A 28 -2.22 5.95 -1.59
C GLU A 28 -2.00 4.60 -2.30
N SER A 29 -2.98 4.12 -3.06
CA SER A 29 -2.90 2.86 -3.82
C SER A 29 -1.94 2.94 -5.02
N THR A 30 -1.85 4.11 -5.66
CA THR A 30 -0.96 4.37 -6.80
C THR A 30 0.35 5.01 -6.38
N SER A 31 0.48 5.40 -5.11
CA SER A 31 1.74 5.89 -4.58
C SER A 31 2.76 4.79 -4.86
N PRO A 32 3.86 5.10 -5.58
CA PRO A 32 4.91 4.12 -5.76
C PRO A 32 5.27 3.65 -4.36
N LYS A 33 5.05 2.35 -4.09
CA LYS A 33 5.49 1.71 -2.84
C LYS A 33 6.89 2.21 -2.64
N MET A 34 7.15 2.95 -1.55
CA MET A 34 8.46 3.57 -1.29
C MET A 34 9.52 2.57 -1.70
N GLU A 35 10.17 2.80 -2.85
CA GLU A 35 11.28 1.97 -3.27
C GLU A 35 12.36 2.34 -2.28
N LEU A 36 12.48 1.54 -1.21
CA LEU A 36 13.50 1.76 -0.20
C LEU A 36 14.82 1.84 -0.97
N ASN A 37 15.40 3.04 -1.02
CA ASN A 37 16.64 3.28 -1.73
C ASN A 37 17.68 2.34 -1.11
N LYS A 38 18.09 1.29 -1.83
CA LYS A 38 18.89 0.19 -1.26
C LYS A 38 20.19 0.66 -0.61
N SER A 39 20.68 1.86 -0.95
CA SER A 39 21.87 2.46 -0.36
C SER A 39 21.65 3.11 1.02
N GLU A 40 20.41 3.38 1.42
CA GLU A 40 20.08 4.08 2.67
C GLU A 40 19.63 3.15 3.80
N TRP A 41 19.41 1.87 3.50
CA TRP A 41 18.80 0.92 4.41
C TRP A 41 19.69 -0.31 4.57
N GLU A 42 20.13 -0.56 5.80
CA GLU A 42 20.85 -1.77 6.18
C GLU A 42 19.91 -2.82 6.76
N CYS A 43 20.12 -4.08 6.38
CA CYS A 43 19.39 -5.19 6.96
C CYS A 43 19.92 -5.48 8.36
N VAL A 44 19.04 -5.40 9.36
CA VAL A 44 19.41 -5.62 10.77
C VAL A 44 18.95 -6.98 11.27
N LYS A 45 17.89 -7.53 10.68
CA LYS A 45 17.37 -8.84 11.06
C LYS A 45 16.98 -9.65 9.82
N THR A 46 17.58 -10.81 9.67
CA THR A 46 17.22 -11.80 8.66
C THR A 46 16.49 -12.97 9.31
N GLU A 47 15.43 -13.44 8.66
CA GLU A 47 14.72 -14.66 9.06
C GLU A 47 14.71 -15.65 7.89
N THR A 48 14.78 -16.93 8.22
CA THR A 48 14.74 -17.99 7.23
C THR A 48 13.28 -18.31 6.94
N ARG A 49 12.81 -17.94 5.76
CA ARG A 49 11.45 -18.20 5.32
C ARG A 49 11.42 -19.32 4.30
N ILE A 50 10.64 -20.35 4.58
CA ILE A 50 10.40 -21.44 3.65
C ILE A 50 9.30 -20.98 2.69
N THR A 51 9.66 -20.81 1.42
CA THR A 51 8.72 -20.49 0.35
C THR A 51 8.54 -21.72 -0.52
N ASN A 52 7.31 -22.21 -0.65
CA ASN A 52 7.01 -23.33 -1.53
C ASN A 52 6.86 -22.83 -2.95
N VAL A 53 7.74 -23.28 -3.85
CA VAL A 53 7.72 -22.90 -5.27
C VAL A 53 7.34 -24.13 -6.09
N ILE A 54 6.47 -23.95 -7.08
CA ILE A 54 6.07 -25.05 -7.97
C ILE A 54 7.04 -25.07 -9.14
N ILE A 55 7.88 -26.12 -9.22
CA ILE A 55 8.84 -26.32 -10.32
C ILE A 55 8.48 -27.64 -11.00
N GLY A 56 8.11 -27.58 -12.28
CA GLY A 56 7.75 -28.77 -13.07
C GLY A 56 6.56 -29.57 -12.52
N GLY A 57 5.59 -28.89 -11.88
CA GLY A 57 4.39 -29.53 -11.30
C GLY A 57 4.59 -30.18 -9.92
N LYS A 58 5.77 -30.03 -9.30
CA LYS A 58 6.03 -30.48 -7.91
C LYS A 58 6.25 -29.27 -7.00
N LEU A 59 5.71 -29.34 -5.78
CA LEU A 59 5.99 -28.38 -4.71
C LEU A 59 7.41 -28.63 -4.19
N MET A 60 8.29 -27.64 -4.33
CA MET A 60 9.63 -27.66 -3.76
C MET A 60 9.77 -26.53 -2.73
N PRO A 61 9.99 -26.86 -1.45
CA PRO A 61 10.29 -25.85 -0.43
C PRO A 61 11.67 -25.25 -0.70
N GLN A 62 11.73 -23.94 -0.91
CA GLN A 62 12.95 -23.15 -0.99
C GLN A 62 13.15 -22.41 0.32
N SER A 63 14.33 -22.56 0.91
CA SER A 63 14.72 -21.83 2.12
C SER A 63 15.37 -20.52 1.70
N ASN A 64 14.63 -19.42 1.80
CA ASN A 64 15.15 -18.09 1.49
C ASN A 64 15.43 -17.32 2.78
N GLN A 65 16.59 -16.67 2.85
CA GLN A 65 16.87 -15.69 3.90
C GLN A 65 16.27 -14.37 3.47
N GLU A 66 15.13 -14.01 4.06
CA GLU A 66 14.48 -12.73 3.83
C GLU A 66 14.86 -11.77 4.96
N CYS A 67 15.20 -10.53 4.61
CA CYS A 67 15.40 -9.49 5.60
C CYS A 67 14.03 -9.02 6.09
N VAL A 68 13.78 -9.16 7.39
CA VAL A 68 12.51 -8.79 8.02
C VAL A 68 12.55 -7.42 8.68
N GLU A 69 13.75 -6.89 8.93
CA GLU A 69 13.93 -5.59 9.59
C GLU A 69 15.07 -4.81 8.93
N TYR A 70 14.74 -3.61 8.46
CA TYR A 70 15.67 -2.66 7.86
C TYR A 70 15.82 -1.45 8.77
N LYS A 71 17.05 -0.98 9.01
CA LYS A 71 17.31 0.31 9.66
C LYS A 71 17.95 1.26 8.66
N ARG A 72 17.63 2.55 8.82
CA ARG A 72 18.33 3.60 8.09
C ARG A 72 19.77 3.68 8.60
N ASN A 73 20.74 3.72 7.68
CA ASN A 73 22.15 3.96 8.00
C ASN A 73 22.36 5.38 8.53
#